data_AF-A0A7G9RW95-F1
#
_entry.id   AF-A0A7G9RW95-F1
#
_cell.length_a   1.000
_cell.length_b   1.000
_cell.length_c   1.000
_cell.angle_alpha   90.00
_cell.angle_beta   90.00
_cell.angle_gamma   90.00
#
_symmetry.space_group_name_H-M   'P 1'
#
loop_
_entity.id
_entity.type
_entity.pdbx_description
1 polymer ?
#
loop_
_entity_poly.entity_id
_entity_poly.type
_entity_poly.pdbx_seq_one_letter_code
_entity_poly.pdbx_strand_id
1 'polypeptide(L)' 'MTLDYVNFGGMRARDNRVQYSPELCFSDEEYSALKELLEKNVKVDYQIAAYDSPTPLLPILEKAKQNI' A
#
# COMPACT_ATOMS: atom_id res chain seq x y z
N MET A 1 -23.13 -1.52 -1.61
CA MET A 1 -21.99 -2.45 -1.77
C MET A 1 -20.93 -1.99 -0.79
N THR A 2 -20.62 -2.78 0.23
CA THR A 2 -19.53 -2.49 1.17
C THR A 2 -18.24 -3.08 0.60
N LEU A 3 -17.15 -2.32 0.68
CA LEU A 3 -15.83 -2.76 0.25
C LEU A 3 -15.09 -3.26 1.49
N ASP A 4 -14.83 -4.55 1.56
CA ASP A 4 -14.23 -5.16 2.75
C ASP A 4 -12.72 -5.47 2.56
N TYR A 5 -12.28 -5.55 1.30
CA TYR A 5 -10.92 -5.97 0.95
C TYR A 5 -10.43 -5.30 -0.34
N VAL A 6 -9.14 -4.93 -0.34
CA VAL A 6 -8.39 -4.45 -1.50
C VAL A 6 -7.10 -5.24 -1.63
N ASN A 7 -6.85 -5.81 -2.81
CA ASN A 7 -5.52 -6.26 -3.20
C ASN A 7 -4.76 -5.10 -3.85
N PHE A 8 -3.60 -4.77 -3.30
CA PHE A 8 -2.69 -3.78 -3.85
C PHE A 8 -1.58 -4.49 -4.64
N GLY A 9 -1.61 -4.38 -5.97
CA GLY A 9 -0.62 -5.01 -6.84
C GLY A 9 0.66 -4.19 -7.05
N GLY A 10 0.60 -2.87 -6.82
CA GLY A 10 1.74 -1.98 -6.97
C GLY A 10 1.35 -0.62 -7.56
N MET A 11 2.23 0.35 -7.38
CA MET A 11 2.07 1.71 -7.85
C MET A 11 3.42 2.28 -8.29
N ARG A 12 3.48 2.70 -9.56
CA ARG A 12 4.71 3.21 -10.19
C ARG A 12 5.14 4.56 -9.60
N ALA A 13 6.44 4.84 -9.72
CA ALA A 13 7.03 6.13 -9.37
C ALA A 13 6.42 7.27 -10.19
N ARG A 14 6.34 8.44 -9.54
CA ARG A 14 5.95 9.74 -10.12
C ARG A 14 6.60 10.82 -9.27
N ASP A 15 6.80 12.02 -9.83
CA ASP A 15 7.52 13.14 -9.21
C ASP A 15 7.10 13.49 -7.77
N ASN A 16 5.87 13.15 -7.36
CA ASN A 16 5.32 13.43 -6.02
C ASN A 16 5.17 12.18 -5.13
N ARG A 17 5.79 11.05 -5.50
CA ARG A 17 5.73 9.79 -4.74
C ARG A 17 7.09 9.40 -4.19
N VAL A 18 7.11 9.02 -2.92
CA VAL A 18 8.24 8.35 -2.29
C VAL A 18 8.27 6.90 -2.77
N GLN A 19 9.44 6.45 -3.21
CA GLN A 19 9.66 5.07 -3.64
C GLN A 19 10.11 4.21 -2.45
N TYR A 20 9.30 3.22 -2.08
CA TYR A 20 9.57 2.26 -1.00
C TYR A 20 10.12 0.93 -1.56
N SER A 21 9.64 0.52 -2.74
CA SER A 21 10.20 -0.55 -3.58
C SER A 21 9.98 -0.21 -5.06
N PRO A 22 10.58 -0.92 -6.03
CA PRO A 22 10.35 -0.66 -7.46
C PRO A 22 8.87 -0.63 -7.88
N GLU A 23 8.04 -1.42 -7.21
CA GLU A 23 6.60 -1.55 -7.43
C GLU A 23 5.75 -0.84 -6.36
N LEU A 24 6.37 -0.19 -5.38
CA LEU A 24 5.68 0.41 -4.24
C LEU A 24 6.09 1.86 -4.06
N CYS A 25 5.36 2.76 -4.71
CA CYS A 25 5.55 4.21 -4.59
C CYS A 25 4.27 4.87 -4.08
N PHE A 26 4.35 5.77 -3.11
CA PHE A 26 3.19 6.52 -2.58
C PHE A 26 3.51 8.00 -2.38
N SER A 27 2.53 8.87 -2.64
CA SER A 27 2.51 10.23 -2.14
C SER A 27 1.97 10.26 -0.70
N ASP A 28 2.14 11.38 0.00
CA ASP A 28 1.56 11.56 1.33
C ASP A 28 0.02 11.51 1.32
N GLU A 29 -0.61 11.98 0.23
CA GLU A 29 -2.07 11.93 0.04
C GLU A 29 -2.55 10.49 -0.12
N GLU A 30 -1.88 9.70 -0.96
CA GLU A 30 -2.23 8.29 -1.21
C GLU A 30 -2.03 7.43 0.04
N TYR A 31 -0.97 7.72 0.78
CA TYR A 31 -0.69 7.06 2.05
C TYR A 31 -1.74 7.43 3.12
N SER A 32 -2.21 8.68 3.13
CA SER A 32 -3.31 9.10 4.01
C SER A 32 -4.64 8.42 3.63
N ALA A 33 -4.94 8.32 2.34
CA ALA A 33 -6.12 7.60 1.85
C ALA A 33 -6.08 6.11 2.22
N LEU A 34 -4.90 5.47 2.19
CA LEU A 34 -4.73 4.10 2.69
C LEU A 34 -5.11 3.98 4.17
N LYS A 35 -4.70 4.93 5.01
CA LYS A 35 -5.08 4.93 6.44
C LYS A 35 -6.58 5.06 6.65
N GLU A 36 -7.24 5.95 5.90
CA GLU A 36 -8.69 6.10 5.97
C GLU A 36 -9.44 4.81 5.59
N LEU A 37 -8.92 4.04 4.64
CA LEU A 37 -9.49 2.72 4.28
C LEU A 37 -9.37 1.75 5.46
N LEU A 38 -8.21 1.69 6.09
CA LEU A 38 -7.96 0.82 7.25
C LEU A 38 -8.84 1.20 8.45
N GLU A 39 -9.03 2.50 8.71
CA GLU A 39 -9.94 3.01 9.74
C GLU A 39 -11.40 2.63 9.49
N LYS A 40 -11.79 2.46 8.23
CA LYS A 40 -13.11 1.97 7.81
C LYS A 40 -13.23 0.44 7.84
N ASN A 41 -12.27 -0.25 8.46
CA ASN A 41 -12.15 -1.71 8.51
C ASN A 41 -11.99 -2.39 7.14
N VAL A 42 -11.51 -1.65 6.11
CA VAL A 42 -11.16 -2.25 4.83
C VAL A 42 -9.78 -2.89 4.95
N LYS A 43 -9.67 -4.19 4.68
CA LYS A 43 -8.38 -4.88 4.67
C LYS A 43 -7.62 -4.55 3.38
N VAL A 44 -6.36 -4.12 3.49
CA VAL A 44 -5.50 -3.84 2.32
C VAL A 44 -4.22 -4.66 2.41
N ASP A 45 -4.11 -5.64 1.51
CA ASP A 45 -2.92 -6.49 1.38
C ASP A 45 -2.14 -6.16 0.12
N TYR A 46 -0.83 -6.36 0.17
CA TYR A 46 0.10 -6.26 -0.95
C TYR A 46 0.37 -7.65 -1.53
N GLN A 47 0.10 -7.81 -2.83
CA GLN A 47 0.32 -9.04 -3.58
C GLN A 47 0.44 -8.72 -5.08
N ILE A 48 1.63 -8.90 -5.66
CA ILE A 48 1.89 -8.65 -7.08
C ILE A 48 1.39 -9.83 -7.93
N ALA A 49 1.87 -11.03 -7.65
CA ALA A 49 1.44 -12.24 -8.35
C ALA A 49 0.47 -13.05 -7.49
N ALA A 50 -0.52 -13.68 -8.14
CA ALA A 50 -1.57 -14.43 -7.44
C ALA A 50 -1.06 -15.64 -6.62
N TYR A 51 0.15 -16.12 -6.90
CA TYR A 51 0.80 -17.21 -6.17
C TYR A 51 1.66 -16.73 -4.98
N ASP A 52 1.91 -15.42 -4.86
CA ASP A 52 2.62 -14.87 -3.71
C ASP A 52 1.70 -14.85 -2.48
N SER A 53 2.26 -15.00 -1.29
CA SER A 53 1.49 -14.83 -0.05
C SER A 53 1.11 -13.36 0.13
N PRO A 54 -0.18 -13.02 0.28
CA PRO A 54 -0.58 -11.64 0.55
C PRO A 54 -0.04 -11.16 1.89
N THR A 55 0.44 -9.93 1.93
CA THR A 55 1.06 -9.32 3.12
C THR A 55 0.37 -8.01 3.48
N PRO A 56 0.11 -7.70 4.76
CA PRO A 56 -0.52 -6.43 5.13
C PRO A 56 0.31 -5.23 4.62
N LEU A 57 -0.32 -4.32 3.89
CA LEU A 57 0.40 -3.26 3.17
C LEU A 57 1.02 -2.21 4.09
N LEU A 58 0.28 -1.74 5.12
CA LEU A 58 0.74 -0.64 5.97
C LEU A 58 2.07 -0.95 6.71
N PRO A 59 2.26 -2.13 7.33
CA PRO A 59 3.55 -2.49 7.94
C PRO A 59 4.75 -2.45 6.99
N ILE A 60 4.54 -2.77 5.70
CA ILE A 60 5.60 -2.72 4.68
C ILE A 60 6.04 -1.28 4.45
N LEU A 61 5.06 -0.37 4.31
CA LEU A 61 5.32 1.07 4.11
C LEU A 61 5.99 1.69 5.33
N GLU A 62 5.55 1.38 6.56
CA GLU A 62 6.18 1.88 7.79
C GLU A 62 7.64 1.46 7.90
N LYS A 63 7.93 0.17 7.66
CA LYS A 63 9.29 -0.35 7.72
C LYS A 63 10.19 0.29 6.66
N ALA A 64 9.67 0.50 5.47
CA ALA A 64 10.42 1.15 4.40
C ALA A 64 10.65 2.65 4.69
N LYS A 65 9.66 3.36 5.26
CA LYS A 65 9.77 4.78 5.64
C LYS A 65 10.84 5.04 6.71
N GLN A 66 11.11 4.08 7.59
CA GLN A 66 12.18 4.18 8.59
C GLN A 66 13.60 4.12 8.00
N ASN A 67 13.75 3.68 6.75
CA ASN A 67 15.03 3.49 6.07
C ASN A 67 15.30 4.52 4.96
N ILE A 68 14.45 5.55 4.86
CA ILE A 68 14.55 6.68 3.93
C ILE A 68 14.91 7.92 4.73
#